data_AF-A0A9D2IU26-F1
#
_entry.id   AF-A0A9D2IU26-F1
#
_cell.length_a   1.000
_cell.length_b   1.000
_cell.length_c   1.000
_cell.angle_alpha   90.00
_cell.angle_beta   90.00
_cell.angle_gamma   90.00
#
_symmetry.space_group_name_H-M   'P 1'
#
loop_
_entity.id
_entity.type
_entity.pdbx_description
1 polymer ?
#
loop_
_entity_poly.entity_id
_entity_poly.type
_entity_poly.pdbx_seq_one_letter_code
_entity_poly.pdbx_strand_id
1 'polypeptide(L)'
;MCRIIAIANQKGGVGKTTTCVNLGIGLARAGKKVLLVEADAQGSMAVSLGIQEPDELDVTLVNIMEKIINDEDVEPGEGIIHHEEGI
;
A
#
# COMPACT_ATOMS: atom_id res chain seq x y z
N MET A 1 -1.97 5.70 -18.59
CA MET A 1 -2.98 6.15 -17.60
C MET A 1 -3.09 5.08 -16.52
N CYS A 2 -2.99 5.45 -15.24
CA CYS A 2 -3.13 4.52 -14.12
C CYS A 2 -4.62 4.28 -13.83
N ARG A 3 -5.01 3.06 -13.43
CA ARG A 3 -6.36 2.75 -12.96
C ARG A 3 -6.34 2.57 -11.44
N ILE A 4 -7.12 3.39 -10.74
CA ILE A 4 -7.26 3.34 -9.29
C ILE A 4 -8.43 2.40 -8.94
N ILE A 5 -8.18 1.44 -8.05
CA ILE A 5 -9.19 0.49 -7.56
C ILE A 5 -9.19 0.58 -6.03
N ALA A 6 -10.29 1.06 -5.45
CA ALA A 6 -10.46 1.12 -4.00
C ALA A 6 -11.21 -0.14 -3.51
N ILE A 7 -10.61 -0.86 -2.57
CA ILE A 7 -11.24 -2.00 -1.89
C ILE A 7 -11.76 -1.51 -0.53
N ALA A 8 -13.04 -1.15 -0.46
CA ALA A 8 -13.65 -0.52 0.71
C ALA A 8 -14.84 -1.31 1.25
N ASN A 9 -14.93 -1.39 2.58
CA ASN A 9 -16.07 -1.95 3.31
C ASN A 9 -15.99 -1.48 4.79
N GLN A 10 -17.10 -0.97 5.32
CA GLN A 10 -17.21 -0.47 6.69
C GLN A 10 -16.95 -1.54 7.77
N LYS A 11 -17.21 -2.82 7.45
CA LYS A 11 -17.03 -3.93 8.39
C LYS A 11 -15.57 -4.41 8.41
N GLY A 12 -15.02 -4.59 9.60
CA GLY A 12 -13.72 -5.27 9.81
C GLY A 12 -13.80 -6.77 9.53
N GLY A 13 -12.67 -7.41 9.20
CA GLY A 13 -12.60 -8.87 9.03
C GLY A 13 -13.35 -9.44 7.80
N VAL A 14 -13.69 -8.61 6.81
CA VAL A 14 -14.39 -9.04 5.58
C VAL A 14 -13.45 -9.33 4.40
N GLY A 15 -12.13 -9.41 4.64
CA GLY A 15 -11.15 -9.76 3.61
C GLY A 15 -10.70 -8.63 2.68
N LYS A 16 -10.84 -7.36 3.08
CA LYS A 16 -10.38 -6.19 2.28
C LYS A 16 -8.90 -6.27 1.94
N THR A 17 -8.05 -6.41 2.96
CA THR A 17 -6.59 -6.49 2.81
C THR A 17 -6.20 -7.73 2.00
N THR A 18 -6.78 -8.89 2.32
CA THR A 18 -6.56 -10.14 1.57
C THR A 18 -6.89 -9.97 0.09
N THR A 19 -8.02 -9.31 -0.22
CA THR A 19 -8.43 -9.04 -1.60
C THR A 19 -7.49 -8.06 -2.28
N CYS A 20 -7.10 -6.97 -1.60
CA CYS A 20 -6.18 -5.96 -2.14
C CYS A 20 -4.83 -6.58 -2.53
N VAL A 21 -4.22 -7.32 -1.60
CA VAL A 21 -2.93 -7.99 -1.81
C VAL A 21 -3.01 -9.00 -2.95
N ASN A 22 -3.96 -9.94 -2.91
CA ASN A 22 -4.03 -11.00 -3.92
C ASN A 22 -4.45 -10.49 -5.30
N LEU A 23 -5.32 -9.47 -5.37
CA LEU A 23 -5.64 -8.81 -6.63
C LEU A 23 -4.41 -8.10 -7.21
N GLY A 24 -3.65 -7.39 -6.36
CA GLY A 24 -2.40 -6.74 -6.75
C GLY A 24 -1.38 -7.71 -7.33
N ILE A 25 -1.09 -8.78 -6.58
CA ILE A 25 -0.17 -9.85 -7.02
C ILE A 25 -0.68 -10.50 -8.31
N GLY A 26 -1.98 -10.80 -8.41
CA GLY A 26 -2.57 -11.35 -9.62
C GLY A 26 -2.41 -10.43 -10.85
N LEU A 27 -2.57 -9.12 -10.66
CA LEU A 27 -2.35 -8.12 -11.72
C LEU A 27 -0.86 -8.00 -12.09
N ALA A 28 0.05 -8.03 -11.11
CA ALA A 28 1.49 -8.02 -11.34
C ALA A 28 1.93 -9.26 -12.15
N ARG A 29 1.46 -10.45 -11.76
CA ARG A 29 1.67 -11.71 -12.49
C ARG A 29 1.08 -11.69 -13.91
N ALA A 30 0.05 -10.88 -14.15
CA ALA A 30 -0.51 -10.63 -15.49
C ALA A 30 0.26 -9.55 -16.28
N GLY A 31 1.45 -9.15 -15.82
CA GLY A 31 2.34 -8.20 -16.50
C GLY A 31 1.93 -6.74 -16.33
N LYS A 32 1.12 -6.39 -15.32
CA LYS A 32 0.76 -5.00 -15.03
C LYS A 32 1.75 -4.41 -14.02
N LYS A 33 2.06 -3.11 -14.18
CA LYS A 33 2.72 -2.34 -13.13
C LYS A 33 1.68 -2.01 -12.06
N VAL A 34 1.93 -2.45 -10.84
CA VAL A 34 1.01 -2.33 -9.70
C VAL A 34 1.69 -1.54 -8.59
N LEU A 35 0.89 -0.79 -7.84
CA LEU A 35 1.27 -0.18 -6.57
C LEU A 35 0.14 -0.48 -5.60
N LEU A 36 0.46 -1.05 -4.44
CA LEU A 36 -0.49 -1.19 -3.35
C LEU A 36 -0.34 -0.02 -2.38
N VAL A 37 -1.48 0.51 -1.92
CA VAL A 37 -1.53 1.62 -0.95
C VAL A 37 -2.37 1.18 0.24
N GLU A 38 -1.78 1.19 1.42
CA GLU A 38 -2.48 0.92 2.68
C GLU A 38 -2.92 2.23 3.32
N ALA A 39 -4.24 2.44 3.37
CA ALA A 39 -4.88 3.56 4.05
C ALA A 39 -5.64 3.09 5.31
N ASP A 40 -5.24 1.96 5.88
CA ASP A 40 -5.78 1.40 7.11
C ASP A 40 -4.69 1.46 8.19
N ALA A 41 -4.96 2.16 9.29
CA ALA A 41 -4.01 2.37 10.38
C ALA A 41 -3.59 1.07 11.11
N GLN A 42 -4.21 -0.08 10.80
CA GLN A 42 -3.85 -1.36 11.38
C GLN A 42 -2.62 -2.03 10.77
N GLY A 43 -2.07 -1.53 9.65
CA GLY A 43 -0.83 -2.06 9.05
C GLY A 43 -0.92 -3.53 8.58
N SER A 44 -2.14 -4.06 8.42
CA SER A 44 -2.37 -5.47 8.11
C SER A 44 -1.84 -5.88 6.74
N MET A 45 -1.71 -4.94 5.80
CA MET A 45 -1.14 -5.22 4.48
C MET A 45 0.36 -5.43 4.56
N ALA A 46 1.08 -4.53 5.24
CA ALA A 46 2.51 -4.65 5.47
C ALA A 46 2.86 -6.01 6.11
N VAL A 47 2.15 -6.41 7.17
CA VAL A 47 2.32 -7.72 7.82
C VAL A 47 2.03 -8.88 6.85
N SER A 48 0.97 -8.77 6.05
CA SER A 48 0.61 -9.80 5.06
C SER A 48 1.67 -9.97 3.95
N LEU A 49 2.50 -8.94 3.73
CA LEU A 49 3.60 -8.92 2.77
C LEU A 49 4.97 -9.18 3.43
N GLY A 50 4.99 -9.65 4.67
CA GLY A 50 6.22 -10.07 5.35
C GLY A 50 7.01 -8.93 6.01
N ILE A 51 6.47 -7.71 6.08
CA ILE A 51 7.04 -6.63 6.89
C ILE A 51 6.65 -6.89 8.35
N GLN A 52 7.59 -7.44 9.13
CA GLN A 52 7.32 -7.93 10.48
C GLN A 52 7.08 -6.80 11.49
N GLU A 53 7.75 -5.66 11.30
CA GLU A 53 7.71 -4.51 12.20
C GLU A 53 7.25 -3.26 11.41
N PRO A 54 5.95 -3.19 11.02
CA PRO A 54 5.44 -2.08 10.21
C PRO A 54 5.47 -0.73 10.95
N ASP A 55 5.51 -0.75 12.28
CA ASP A 55 5.64 0.45 13.12
C ASP A 55 7.05 1.06 13.04
N GLU A 56 8.05 0.32 12.53
CA GLU A 56 9.42 0.79 12.33
C GLU A 56 9.66 1.35 10.91
N LEU A 57 8.61 1.47 10.08
CA LEU A 57 8.74 2.06 8.75
C LEU A 57 9.05 3.56 8.85
N ASP A 58 10.20 3.97 8.28
CA ASP A 58 10.66 5.36 8.24
C ASP A 58 9.65 6.31 7.56
N VAL A 59 8.93 5.80 6.55
CA VAL A 59 7.97 6.56 5.78
C VAL A 59 6.68 5.77 5.63
N THR A 60 5.58 6.37 6.07
CA THR A 60 4.22 5.85 5.94
C THR A 60 3.36 6.77 5.06
N LEU A 61 2.17 6.30 4.69
CA LEU A 61 1.19 7.14 4.00
C LEU A 61 0.88 8.43 4.78
N VAL A 62 0.88 8.37 6.11
CA VAL A 62 0.62 9.55 6.96
C VAL A 62 1.73 10.59 6.79
N ASN A 63 3.00 10.18 6.76
CA ASN A 63 4.12 11.11 6.55
C ASN A 63 4.04 11.79 5.18
N ILE A 64 3.69 11.05 4.13
CA ILE A 64 3.51 11.61 2.78
C ILE A 64 2.34 12.59 2.75
N MET A 65 1.22 12.27 3.40
CA MET A 65 0.07 13.18 3.49
C MET A 65 0.41 14.45 4.28
N GLU A 66 1.19 14.34 5.36
CA GLU A 66 1.62 15.47 6.17
C GLU A 66 2.49 16.44 5.36
N LYS A 67 3.48 15.93 4.60
CA LYS A 67 4.28 16.74 3.68
C LYS A 67 3.41 17.51 2.69
N ILE A 68 2.44 16.83 2.07
CA ILE A 68 1.52 17.46 1.11
C ILE A 68 0.68 18.56 1.78
N ILE A 69 0.21 18.33 3.01
CA ILE A 69 -0.56 19.34 3.76
C ILE A 69 0.29 20.57 4.09
N ASN A 70 1.59 20.38 4.33
CA ASN A 70 2.53 21.44 4.67
C ASN A 70 3.19 22.10 3.44
N ASP A 71 2.75 21.77 2.22
CA ASP A 71 3.35 22.22 0.95
C ASP A 71 4.85 21.88 0.84
N GLU A 72 5.27 20.75 1.43
CA GLU A 72 6.63 20.20 1.34
C GLU A 72 6.78 19.26 0.13
N ASP A 73 8.00 19.20 -0.42
CA ASP A 73 8.31 18.31 -1.55
C ASP A 73 8.30 16.84 -1.12
N VAL A 74 7.75 15.98 -2.00
CA VAL A 74 7.78 14.52 -1.88
C VAL A 74 8.62 13.96 -3.01
N GLU A 75 9.67 13.22 -2.68
CA GLU A 75 10.58 12.67 -3.67
C GLU A 75 9.92 11.50 -4.45
N PRO A 76 10.16 11.36 -5.77
CA PRO A 76 9.64 10.23 -6.52
C PRO A 76 10.12 8.90 -5.95
N GLY A 77 9.18 8.07 -5.50
CA GLY A 77 9.47 6.76 -4.89
C GLY A 77 9.65 6.80 -3.38
N GLU A 78 9.53 7.97 -2.75
CA GLU A 78 9.55 8.08 -1.29
C GLU A 78 8.45 7.20 -0.65
N GLY A 79 8.85 6.38 0.32
CA GLY A 79 7.95 5.42 0.98
C GLY A 79 7.51 4.21 0.14
N ILE A 80 8.01 4.04 -1.09
CA ILE A 80 7.72 2.85 -1.90
C ILE A 80 8.66 1.71 -1.50
N ILE A 81 8.07 0.59 -1.11
CA ILE A 81 8.77 -0.67 -0.82
C ILE A 81 8.48 -1.65 -1.95
N HIS A 82 9.54 -2.23 -2.53
CA HIS A 82 9.41 -3.24 -3.58
C HIS A 82 9.30 -4.64 -2.97
N HIS A 83 8.31 -5.42 -3.42
CA HIS A 83 8.13 -6.80 -2.98
C HIS A 83 8.50 -7.81 -4.09
N GLU A 84 8.94 -9.02 -3.71
CA GLU A 84 9.35 -10.08 -4.65
C GLU A 84 8.24 -10.54 -5.61
N GLU A 85 6.98 -10.31 -5.23
CA GLU A 85 5.79 -10.59 -6.04
C GLU A 85 5.55 -9.57 -7.18
N GLY A 86 6.44 -8.58 -7.35
CA GLY A 86 6.39 -7.61 -8.44
C GLY A 86 5.37 -6.47 -8.23
N ILE A 87 5.04 -6.18 -6.98
CA ILE A 87 4.16 -5.10 -6.53
C ILE A 87 4.93 -4.01 -5.76
#